data_AF-C6J067-F1
#
_entry.id   AF-C6J067-F1
#
_cell.length_a   1.000
_cell.length_b   1.000
_cell.length_c   1.000
_cell.angle_alpha   90.00
_cell.angle_beta   90.00
_cell.angle_gamma   90.00
#
_symmetry.space_group_name_H-M   'P 1'
#
loop_
_entity.id
_entity.type
_entity.pdbx_description
1 polymer ?
#
loop_
_entity_poly.entity_id
_entity_poly.type
_entity_poly.pdbx_seq_one_letter_code
_entity_poly.pdbx_strand_id
1 'polypeptide(L)' 'MNKRGTGTILIVIAAMLFIFRNSTHLLVAAIMGQKNGNFAEGTFSNAMGATFSYSMIPEIIALIAGLIYLIWAEIQKEK' A
#
# COMPACT_ATOMS: atom_id res chain seq x y z
N MET A 1 20.79 13.18 -6.67
CA MET A 1 19.49 13.41 -5.99
C MET A 1 19.76 13.84 -4.56
N ASN A 2 19.06 14.88 -4.08
CA ASN A 2 19.20 15.33 -2.70
C ASN A 2 18.52 14.32 -1.76
N LYS A 3 19.09 14.04 -0.57
CA LYS A 3 18.61 12.96 0.32
C LYS A 3 17.15 13.15 0.76
N ARG A 4 16.73 14.41 0.94
CA ARG A 4 15.32 14.79 1.15
C ARG A 4 14.42 14.33 0.01
N GLY A 5 14.84 14.55 -1.25
CA GLY A 5 14.09 14.12 -2.42
C GLY A 5 13.94 12.60 -2.49
N THR A 6 15.00 11.86 -2.20
CA THR A 6 14.94 10.38 -2.12
C THR A 6 13.97 9.91 -1.04
N GLY A 7 14.00 10.52 0.16
CA GLY A 7 13.08 10.18 1.24
C GLY A 7 11.62 10.46 0.89
N THR A 8 11.32 11.63 0.31
CA THR A 8 9.96 11.97 -0.14
C THR A 8 9.46 11.02 -1.23
N ILE A 9 10.29 10.68 -2.22
CA ILE A 9 9.92 9.73 -3.29
C ILE A 9 9.59 8.35 -2.70
N LEU A 10 10.41 7.86 -1.76
CA LEU A 10 10.17 6.56 -1.12
C LEU A 10 8.86 6.53 -0.33
N ILE A 11 8.50 7.63 0.35
CA ILE A 11 7.19 7.75 1.04
C ILE A 11 6.04 7.75 0.02
N VAL A 12 6.18 8.47 -1.09
CA VAL A 12 5.17 8.48 -2.16
C VAL A 12 4.99 7.08 -2.75
N ILE A 13 6.08 6.35 -2.98
CA ILE A 13 6.04 4.97 -3.46
C ILE A 13 5.34 4.07 -2.44
N ALA A 14 5.63 4.21 -1.14
CA ALA A 14 4.94 3.46 -0.09
C ALA A 14 3.43 3.71 -0.09
N ALA A 15 3.01 4.97 -0.22
CA ALA A 15 1.58 5.33 -0.31
C ALA A 15 0.91 4.77 -1.58
N MET A 16 1.61 4.81 -2.72
CA MET A 16 1.11 4.23 -3.97
C MET A 16 0.94 2.71 -3.86
N LEU A 17 1.90 2.01 -3.27
CA LEU A 17 1.81 0.56 -3.04
C LEU A 17 0.58 0.23 -2.17
N PHE A 18 0.33 1.01 -1.12
CA PHE A 18 -0.85 0.84 -0.26
C PHE A 18 -2.17 1.06 -0.98
N ILE A 19 -2.29 2.13 -1.75
CA ILE A 19 -3.49 2.42 -2.54
C ILE A 19 -3.72 1.31 -3.57
N PHE A 20 -2.66 0.91 -4.29
CA PHE A 20 -2.77 -0.11 -5.32
C PHE A 20 -3.18 -1.46 -4.74
N ARG A 21 -2.59 -1.85 -3.61
CA ARG A 21 -2.92 -3.08 -2.87
C ARG A 21 -4.40 -3.14 -2.46
N ASN A 22 -4.92 -2.06 -1.88
CA ASN A 22 -6.32 -2.01 -1.47
C ASN A 22 -7.26 -1.96 -2.69
N SER A 23 -6.89 -1.23 -3.74
CA SER A 23 -7.69 -1.11 -4.96
C SER A 23 -7.79 -2.45 -5.70
N THR A 24 -6.68 -3.18 -5.84
CA THR A 24 -6.70 -4.52 -6.46
C THR A 24 -7.48 -5.51 -5.62
N HIS A 25 -7.35 -5.47 -4.29
CA HIS A 25 -8.14 -6.32 -3.40
C HIS A 25 -9.65 -6.09 -3.56
N LEU A 26 -10.08 -4.82 -3.59
CA LEU A 26 -11.49 -4.45 -3.81
C LEU A 26 -11.99 -4.88 -5.19
N LEU A 27 -11.16 -4.69 -6.23
CA LEU A 27 -11.52 -5.04 -7.61
C LEU A 27 -11.67 -6.57 -7.77
N VAL A 28 -10.76 -7.36 -7.17
CA VAL A 28 -10.86 -8.82 -7.18
C VAL A 28 -12.08 -9.29 -6.40
N ALA A 29 -12.34 -8.71 -5.22
CA ALA A 29 -13.54 -9.03 -4.44
C ALA A 29 -14.83 -8.70 -5.21
N ALA A 30 -14.85 -7.59 -5.96
CA ALA A 30 -15.97 -7.21 -6.82
C ALA A 30 -16.17 -8.20 -8.00
N ILE A 31 -15.10 -8.61 -8.68
CA ILE A 31 -15.16 -9.62 -9.76
C ILE A 31 -15.66 -10.96 -9.22
N MET A 32 -15.17 -11.41 -8.06
CA MET A 32 -15.61 -12.65 -7.43
C MET A 32 -17.09 -12.58 -7.00
N GLY A 33 -17.50 -11.44 -6.42
CA GLY A 33 -18.90 -11.18 -6.08
C GLY A 33 -19.82 -11.22 -7.30
N GLN A 34 -19.42 -10.57 -8.40
CA GLN A 34 -20.18 -10.59 -9.65
C GLN A 34 -20.27 -12.01 -10.25
N LYS A 35 -19.16 -12.76 -10.25
CA LYS A 35 -19.13 -14.15 -10.77
C LYS A 35 -20.05 -15.09 -10.01
N ASN A 36 -20.24 -14.86 -8.71
CA ASN A 36 -21.11 -15.68 -7.87
C ASN A 36 -22.60 -15.26 -7.94
N GLY A 37 -22.96 -14.27 -8.76
CA GLY A 37 -24.34 -13.91 -9.09
C GLY A 37 -25.19 -13.34 -7.94
N ASN A 38 -24.63 -13.21 -6.75
CA ASN A 38 -25.31 -12.71 -5.56
C ASN A 38 -24.52 -11.52 -5.00
N PHE A 39 -25.10 -10.33 -5.09
CA PHE A 39 -24.66 -9.13 -4.37
C PHE A 39 -25.35 -9.00 -2.99
N ALA A 40 -25.74 -10.13 -2.38
CA ALA A 40 -26.32 -10.12 -1.05
C ALA A 40 -25.24 -9.72 -0.01
N GLU A 41 -25.62 -8.94 1.00
CA GLU A 41 -24.75 -8.20 1.94
C GLU A 41 -23.59 -9.00 2.61
N GLY A 42 -23.59 -10.34 2.58
CA GLY A 42 -22.49 -11.18 3.09
C GLY A 42 -21.47 -11.69 2.05
N THR A 43 -21.79 -11.64 0.76
CA THR A 43 -20.96 -12.25 -0.31
C THR A 43 -19.70 -11.45 -0.63
N PHE A 44 -19.77 -10.11 -0.59
CA PHE A 44 -18.61 -9.25 -0.76
C PHE A 44 -17.63 -9.38 0.42
N SER A 45 -18.15 -9.47 1.65
CA SER A 45 -17.34 -9.73 2.85
C SER A 45 -16.65 -11.10 2.79
N ASN A 46 -17.35 -12.14 2.33
CA ASN A 46 -16.79 -13.48 2.17
C ASN A 46 -15.75 -13.53 1.04
N ALA A 47 -15.98 -12.83 -0.08
CA ALA A 47 -15.02 -12.71 -1.17
C ALA A 47 -13.75 -11.96 -0.70
N MET A 48 -13.90 -10.87 0.06
CA MET A 48 -12.78 -10.15 0.68
C MET A 48 -12.00 -11.00 1.68
N GLY A 49 -12.67 -11.89 2.43
CA GLY A 49 -12.01 -12.82 3.35
C GLY A 49 -11.31 -13.99 2.65
N ALA A 50 -11.77 -14.38 1.46
CA ALA A 50 -11.20 -15.47 0.66
C ALA A 50 -10.05 -15.00 -0.23
N THR A 51 -10.03 -13.74 -0.66
CA THR A 51 -8.88 -13.13 -1.32
C THR A 51 -7.78 -12.91 -0.29
N PHE A 52 -6.70 -13.69 -0.38
CA PHE A 52 -5.51 -13.46 0.44
C PHE A 52 -5.09 -12.00 0.32
N SER A 53 -5.07 -11.29 1.45
CA SER A 53 -4.57 -9.92 1.51
C SER A 53 -3.13 -9.94 1.01
N TYR A 54 -2.87 -9.25 -0.11
CA TYR A 54 -1.53 -9.10 -0.63
C TYR A 54 -0.59 -8.59 0.47
N SER A 55 0.64 -9.12 0.48
CA SER A 55 1.61 -8.83 1.54
C SER A 55 1.82 -7.33 1.73
N MET A 56 1.72 -6.87 2.98
CA MET A 56 1.98 -5.49 3.43
C MET A 56 3.48 -5.22 3.65
N ILE A 57 4.34 -6.24 3.47
CA ILE A 57 5.79 -6.12 3.66
C ILE A 57 6.45 -5.05 2.77
N PRO A 58 6.19 -4.96 1.44
CA PRO A 58 6.91 -4.01 0.57
C PRO A 58 6.56 -2.55 0.86
N GLU A 59 5.31 -2.26 1.22
CA GLU A 59 4.87 -0.91 1.60
C GLU A 59 5.52 -0.45 2.92
N ILE A 60 5.63 -1.34 3.93
CA ILE A 60 6.32 -1.05 5.19
C ILE A 60 7.81 -0.78 4.96
N ILE A 61 8.49 -1.59 4.16
CA ILE A 61 9.93 -1.42 3.88
C ILE A 61 10.19 -0.07 3.19
N ALA A 62 9.39 0.27 2.18
CA ALA A 62 9.51 1.55 1.47
C ALA A 62 9.29 2.74 2.41
N LEU A 63 8.30 2.63 3.31
CA LEU A 63 8.00 3.67 4.30
C LEU A 63 9.16 3.87 5.28
N ILE A 64 9.68 2.79 5.87
CA ILE A 64 10.80 2.84 6.83
C ILE A 64 12.05 3.42 6.15
N ALA A 65 12.37 2.95 4.93
CA ALA A 65 13.49 3.49 4.17
C ALA A 65 13.32 4.99 3.90
N GLY A 66 12.13 5.43 3.48
CA GLY A 66 11.82 6.84 3.24
C GLY A 66 11.99 7.71 4.48
N LEU A 67 11.52 7.25 5.64
CA LEU A 67 11.68 7.93 6.93
C LEU A 67 13.15 8.03 7.34
N ILE A 68 13.93 6.96 7.23
CA ILE A 68 15.37 6.96 7.53
C ILE A 68 16.09 8.01 6.66
N TYR A 69 15.79 8.05 5.36
CA TYR A 69 16.40 9.01 4.44
C TYR A 69 16.04 10.46 4.78
N LEU A 70 14.80 10.72 5.21
CA LEU A 70 14.38 12.05 5.64
C LEU A 70 15.06 12.48 6.94
N ILE A 71 15.10 11.61 7.95
CA ILE A 71 15.77 11.88 9.23
C ILE A 71 17.26 12.14 8.99
N TRP A 72 17.91 11.33 8.16
CA TRP A 72 19.33 11.53 7.85
C TRP A 72 19.60 12.83 7.09
N ALA A 73 18.66 13.22 6.22
CA ALA A 73 18.76 14.49 5.52
C ALA A 73 18.57 15.70 6.44
N GLU A 74 17.77 15.57 7.50
CA GLU A 74 17.58 16.62 8.52
C GLU A 74 18.83 16.79 9.38
N ILE A 75 19.40 15.69 9.88
CA ILE A 75 20.63 15.70 10.70
C ILE A 75 21.81 16.32 9.94
N GLN A 76 21.91 16.07 8.63
CA GLN A 76 22.96 16.68 7.81
C GLN A 76 22.76 18.17 7.54
N LYS A 77 21.55 18.68 7.70
CA LYS A 77 21.25 20.10 7.48
C LYS A 77 21.54 20.95 8.72
N GLU A 78 21.55 20.33 9.89
CA GLU A 78 21.92 20.95 11.17
C GLU A 78 23.44 20.97 11.43
N LYS A 79 24.25 20.30 10.60
CA LYS A 79 25.72 20.36 10.62
C LYS A 79 26.25 21.32 9.57
#